data_AF-A0A8T1TPF7-F1
#
_entry.id   AF-A0A8T1TPF7-F1
#
_cell.length_a   1.000
_cell.length_b   1.000
_cell.length_c   1.000
_cell.angle_alpha   90.00
_cell.angle_beta   90.00
_cell.angle_gamma   90.00
#
_symmetry.space_group_name_H-M   'P 1'
#
loop_
_entity.id
_entity.type
_entity.pdbx_description
1 polymer ?
#
loop_
_entity_poly.entity_id
_entity_poly.type
_entity_poly.pdbx_seq_one_letter_code
_entity_poly.pdbx_strand_id
1 'polypeptide(L)'
;MGRWLAIKQNRDIIEKSMEYPRMTHSELAGWAAETFKLSRHLPRSTVSDTIRRASTIMSADCEDGNRRKALKVASIRLEKRRHREVKSSKGQGR
;
A
#
# COMPACT_ATOMS: atom_id res chain seq x y z
N MET A 1 1.33 -5.24 -19.03
CA MET A 1 1.34 -4.51 -17.74
C MET A 1 1.62 -5.51 -16.63
N GLY A 2 2.75 -5.38 -15.93
CA GLY A 2 3.20 -6.36 -14.93
C GLY A 2 2.22 -6.51 -13.76
N ARG A 3 2.18 -7.70 -13.15
CA ARG A 3 1.39 -7.97 -11.94
C ARG A 3 1.70 -6.95 -10.86
N TRP A 4 0.68 -6.21 -10.41
CA TRP A 4 0.79 -5.29 -9.28
C TRP A 4 0.73 -6.08 -7.97
N LEU A 5 1.65 -5.78 -7.05
CA LEU A 5 1.67 -6.33 -5.69
C LEU A 5 0.44 -5.88 -4.89
N ALA A 6 -0.03 -6.74 -3.99
CA ALA A 6 -1.06 -6.39 -3.02
C ALA A 6 -0.53 -5.33 -2.02
N ILE A 7 -1.41 -4.55 -1.40
CA ILE A 7 -1.01 -3.54 -0.40
C ILE A 7 -0.23 -4.19 0.76
N LYS A 8 -0.65 -5.37 1.21
CA LYS A 8 0.07 -6.15 2.23
C LYS A 8 1.51 -6.46 1.84
N GLN A 9 1.73 -6.96 0.62
CA GLN A 9 3.07 -7.25 0.10
C GLN A 9 3.93 -5.99 -0.01
N ASN A 10 3.34 -4.85 -0.36
CA ASN A 10 4.07 -3.58 -0.38
C ASN A 10 4.48 -3.12 1.02
N ARG A 11 3.60 -3.28 2.03
CA ARG A 11 3.91 -2.95 3.43
C ARG A 11 5.07 -3.81 3.95
N ASP A 12 5.04 -5.09 3.66
CA ASP A 12 6.07 -6.05 4.06
C ASP A 12 7.45 -5.70 3.46
N ILE A 13 7.49 -5.27 2.19
CA ILE A 13 8.71 -4.74 1.55
C ILE A 13 9.22 -3.46 2.25
N ILE A 14 8.31 -2.56 2.62
CA ILE A 14 8.66 -1.32 3.32
C ILE A 14 9.24 -1.64 4.70
N GLU A 15 8.58 -2.51 5.47
CA GLU A 15 9.04 -2.95 6.78
C GLU A 15 10.43 -3.60 6.68
N LYS A 16 10.65 -4.49 5.71
CA LYS A 16 11.95 -5.12 5.48
C LYS A 16 13.04 -4.11 5.14
N SER A 17 12.71 -3.07 4.36
CA SER A 17 13.64 -2.00 4.02
C SER A 17 14.01 -1.12 5.22
N MET A 18 13.11 -0.98 6.19
CA MET A 18 13.37 -0.26 7.45
C MET A 18 14.19 -1.12 8.42
N GLU A 19 13.92 -2.43 8.49
CA GLU A 19 14.66 -3.38 9.32
C GLU A 19 16.12 -3.55 8.85
N TYR A 20 16.34 -3.54 7.52
CA TYR A 20 17.68 -3.64 6.92
C TYR A 20 17.97 -2.48 5.96
N PRO A 21 18.32 -1.29 6.47
CA PRO A 21 18.58 -0.11 5.63
C PRO A 21 19.83 -0.26 4.75
N ARG A 22 20.68 -1.26 5.01
CA ARG A 22 21.86 -1.60 4.19
C ARG A 22 21.51 -2.47 2.97
N MET A 23 20.33 -3.08 2.95
CA MET A 23 19.91 -3.99 1.88
C MET A 23 19.61 -3.19 0.61
N THR A 24 20.17 -3.62 -0.52
CA THR A 24 19.98 -2.90 -1.79
C THR A 24 18.59 -3.16 -2.37
N HIS A 25 18.11 -2.28 -3.26
CA HIS A 25 16.83 -2.49 -3.94
C HIS A 25 16.77 -3.80 -4.75
N SER A 26 17.92 -4.28 -5.25
CA SER A 26 18.01 -5.54 -5.98
C SER A 26 17.83 -6.74 -5.05
N GLU A 27 18.43 -6.69 -3.85
CA GLU A 27 18.26 -7.74 -2.84
C GLU A 27 16.85 -7.75 -2.29
N LEU A 28 16.25 -6.59 -2.00
CA LEU A 28 14.84 -6.49 -1.61
C LEU A 28 13.90 -7.06 -2.69
N ALA A 29 14.22 -6.85 -3.97
CA ALA A 29 13.45 -7.44 -5.06
C ALA A 29 13.58 -8.96 -5.12
N GLY A 30 14.75 -9.51 -4.77
CA GLY A 30 15.01 -10.95 -4.70
C GLY A 30 14.25 -11.59 -3.54
N TRP A 31 14.43 -11.02 -2.36
CA TRP A 31 13.70 -11.42 -1.16
C TRP A 31 12.19 -11.39 -1.39
N ALA A 32 11.65 -10.31 -1.96
CA ALA A 32 10.22 -10.21 -2.25
C ALA A 32 9.75 -11.27 -3.27
N ALA A 33 10.58 -11.61 -4.26
CA ALA A 33 10.25 -12.66 -5.22
C ALA A 33 10.19 -14.04 -4.57
N GLU A 34 11.14 -14.34 -3.68
CA GLU A 34 11.18 -15.60 -2.91
C GLU A 34 10.04 -15.68 -1.90
N THR A 35 9.86 -14.64 -1.07
CA THR A 35 8.84 -14.58 -0.02
C THR A 35 7.42 -14.66 -0.58
N PHE A 36 7.12 -13.93 -1.66
CA PHE A 36 5.78 -13.92 -2.25
C PHE A 36 5.59 -14.95 -3.36
N LYS A 37 6.57 -15.84 -3.58
CA LYS A 37 6.55 -16.88 -4.63
C LYS A 37 6.18 -16.29 -6.00
N LEU A 38 6.81 -15.17 -6.35
CA LEU A 38 6.53 -14.48 -7.61
C LEU A 38 7.23 -15.22 -8.74
N SER A 39 6.51 -15.40 -9.84
CA SER A 39 7.05 -16.03 -11.05
C SER A 39 8.18 -15.24 -11.71
N ARG A 40 8.34 -13.96 -11.35
CA ARG A 40 9.41 -13.10 -11.86
C ARG A 40 9.90 -12.16 -10.78
N HIS A 41 11.21 -11.90 -10.81
CA HIS A 41 11.85 -10.92 -9.96
C HIS A 41 11.20 -9.54 -10.09
N LEU A 42 11.09 -8.81 -8.97
CA LEU A 42 10.58 -7.46 -9.03
C LEU A 42 11.54 -6.55 -9.81
N PRO A 43 11.01 -5.66 -10.66
CA PRO A 43 11.81 -4.57 -11.21
C PRO A 43 12.32 -3.68 -10.08
N ARG A 44 13.59 -3.27 -10.16
CA ARG A 44 14.19 -2.30 -9.23
C ARG A 44 13.37 -1.00 -9.13
N SER A 45 12.77 -0.56 -10.25
CA SER A 45 11.89 0.61 -10.30
C SER A 45 10.64 0.44 -9.45
N THR A 46 10.08 -0.76 -9.37
CA THR A 46 8.91 -1.08 -8.55
C THR A 46 9.25 -0.98 -7.06
N VAL A 47 10.38 -1.57 -6.64
CA VAL A 47 10.83 -1.46 -5.24
C VAL A 47 11.06 0.00 -4.85
N SER A 48 11.67 0.79 -5.73
CA SER A 48 11.85 2.22 -5.50
C SER A 48 10.52 3.00 -5.44
N ASP A 49 9.53 2.71 -6.30
CA ASP A 49 8.19 3.33 -6.21
C ASP A 49 7.50 2.97 -4.89
N THR A 50 7.59 1.72 -4.46
CA THR A 50 7.01 1.23 -3.21
C THR A 50 7.62 1.94 -2.00
N ILE A 51 8.96 2.02 -1.91
CA ILE A 51 9.66 2.72 -0.82
C ILE A 51 9.34 4.22 -0.85
N ARG A 52 9.33 4.86 -2.03
CA ARG A 52 9.01 6.29 -2.16
C ARG A 52 7.59 6.61 -1.71
N ARG A 53 6.65 5.69 -1.94
CA ARG A 53 5.25 5.82 -1.53
C ARG A 53 4.97 5.21 -0.16
N ALA A 54 5.99 4.88 0.62
CA ALA A 54 5.84 4.21 1.91
C ALA A 54 4.84 4.91 2.82
N SER A 55 4.95 6.23 2.97
CA SER A 55 4.02 7.03 3.78
C SER A 55 2.56 6.88 3.34
N THR A 56 2.30 6.82 2.03
CA THR A 56 0.95 6.61 1.48
C THR A 56 0.45 5.19 1.68
N ILE A 57 1.31 4.19 1.51
CA ILE A 57 0.95 2.76 1.62
C ILE A 57 0.72 2.35 3.08
N MET A 58 1.48 2.94 4.01
CA MET A 58 1.33 2.73 5.45
C MET A 58 0.23 3.58 6.10
N SER A 59 -0.29 4.59 5.39
CA SER A 59 -1.41 5.39 5.90
C SER A 59 -2.66 4.53 6.13
N ALA A 60 -3.38 4.80 7.21
CA ALA A 60 -4.62 4.09 7.58
C ALA A 60 -5.75 4.25 6.53
N ASP A 61 -5.68 5.31 5.71
CA ASP A 61 -6.58 5.54 4.58
C ASP A 61 -6.41 4.51 3.45
N CYS A 62 -5.24 3.87 3.37
CA CYS A 62 -4.99 2.79 2.44
C CYS A 62 -5.61 1.50 3.01
N GLU A 63 -6.87 1.23 2.64
CA GLU A 63 -7.62 0.04 3.09
C GLU A 63 -6.78 -1.25 2.98
N ASP A 64 -6.75 -2.05 4.06
CA ASP A 64 -6.03 -3.33 4.18
C ASP A 64 -6.70 -4.48 3.39
N GLY A 65 -7.33 -4.15 2.26
CA GLY A 65 -7.90 -5.14 1.36
C GLY A 65 -6.83 -5.79 0.49
N ASN A 66 -7.11 -6.97 -0.07
CA ASN A 66 -6.36 -7.56 -1.19
C ASN A 66 -6.43 -6.70 -2.48
N ARG A 67 -6.82 -5.43 -2.36
CA ARG A 67 -6.93 -4.43 -3.41
C ARG A 67 -5.52 -4.06 -3.85
N ARG A 68 -5.21 -4.34 -5.10
CA ARG A 68 -4.12 -3.64 -5.82
C ARG A 68 -4.56 -2.18 -5.92
N LYS A 69 -3.69 -1.23 -5.51
CA LYS A 69 -3.93 0.24 -5.40
C LYS A 69 -5.34 0.65 -5.86
N ALA A 70 -6.17 1.16 -4.94
CA ALA A 70 -7.45 1.75 -5.32
C ALA A 70 -7.21 2.73 -6.48
N LEU A 71 -7.76 2.41 -7.65
CA LEU A 71 -7.85 3.36 -8.76
C LEU A 71 -8.50 4.59 -8.14
N LYS A 72 -7.75 5.69 -8.10
CA LYS A 72 -8.27 6.99 -7.69
C LYS A 72 -9.33 7.35 -8.71
N VAL A 73 -10.56 6.87 -8.52
CA VAL A 73 -11.72 7.30 -9.27
C VAL A 73 -11.78 8.79 -9.00
N ALA A 74 -11.50 9.57 -10.03
CA ALA A 74 -11.38 11.02 -10.01
C ALA A 74 -12.75 11.67 -9.78
N SER A 75 -13.34 11.44 -8.61
CA SER A 75 -14.52 12.14 -8.17
C SER A 75 -14.29 12.64 -6.75
N ILE A 76 -13.57 13.76 -6.68
CA ILE A 76 -13.49 14.66 -5.50
C ILE A 76 -14.90 14.92 -4.90
N ARG A 77 -15.95 14.72 -5.70
CA ARG A 77 -17.36 14.87 -5.33
C ARG A 77 -17.88 13.81 -4.34
N LEU A 78 -17.23 12.64 -4.19
CA LEU A 78 -17.72 11.57 -3.30
C LEU A 78 -17.13 11.60 -1.89
N GLU A 79 -15.88 12.05 -1.71
CA GLU A 79 -15.24 12.12 -0.38
C GLU A 79 -15.92 13.12 0.56
N LYS A 80 -16.43 14.24 0.03
CA LYS A 80 -17.14 15.26 0.84
C LYS A 80 -18.45 14.77 1.47
N ARG A 81 -19.03 13.63 1.04
CA ARG A 81 -20.22 13.06 1.69
C ARG A 81 -19.90 12.13 2.85
N ARG A 82 -18.77 11.41 2.86
CA ARG A 82 -18.48 10.46 3.96
C ARG A 82 -18.08 11.11 5.28
N HIS A 83 -17.48 12.30 5.26
CA HIS A 83 -17.11 13.01 6.50
C HIS A 83 -18.30 13.64 7.22
N ARG A 84 -19.47 13.78 6.56
CA ARG A 84 -20.66 14.36 7.17
C ARG A 84 -21.55 13.36 7.91
N GLU A 85 -21.39 12.06 7.68
CA GLU A 85 -22.33 11.05 8.21
C GLU A 85 -21.80 10.29 9.44
N VAL A 86 -20.48 10.25 9.67
CA VAL A 86 -19.91 9.56 10.85
C VAL A 86 -20.08 10.38 12.15
N LYS A 87 -20.39 11.68 12.07
CA LYS A 87 -20.65 12.52 13.26
C LYS A 87 -22.10 12.53 13.75
N SER A 88 -23.04 11.88 13.05
CA SER A 88 -24.46 11.91 13.45
C SER A 88 -24.94 10.68 14.24
N SER A 89 -24.11 9.65 14.43
CA SER A 89 -24.54 8.39 15.07
C SER A 89 -24.06 8.21 16.52
N LYS A 90 -23.43 9.24 17.12
CA LYS A 90 -23.01 9.25 18.53
C LYS A 90 -23.50 10.53 19.20
N GLY A 91 -24.79 10.60 19.52
CA GLY A 91 -25.32 11.71 20.33
C GLY A 91 -26.82 11.96 20.22
N GLN A 92 -27.64 11.06 20.75
CA GLN A 92 -28.98 11.27 21.33
C GLN A 92 -29.54 9.87 21.61
N GLY A 93 -29.77 9.40 22.83
CA GLY A 93 -30.23 10.13 24.00
C GLY A 93 -31.70 9.79 24.19
N ARG A 94 -31.97 8.67 24.86
CA ARG A 94 -33.05 8.47 25.85
C ARG A 94 -32.96 7.09 26.46
#